data_AF-A0A844U2Q5-F1
#
_entry.id   AF-A0A844U2Q5-F1
#
_cell.length_a   1.000
_cell.length_b   1.000
_cell.length_c   1.000
_cell.angle_alpha   90.00
_cell.angle_beta   90.00
_cell.angle_gamma   90.00
#
_symmetry.space_group_name_H-M   'P 1'
#
loop_
_entity.id
_entity.type
_entity.pdbx_description
1 polymer ?
#
loop_
_entity_poly.entity_id
_entity_poly.type
_entity_poly.pdbx_seq_one_letter_code
_entity_poly.pdbx_strand_id
1 'polypeptide(L)'
;IDIASSTIDGWAAQSMDALKPLYQKLVMDIKNEGYLQVDETTIKVLDEKKKDKTHLGYYWVYHAPISKLVMFNYSPTRSGSAAL
;
A
#
# COMPACT_ATOMS: atom_id res chain seq x y z
N ILE A 1 -7.88 11.07 -29.58
CA ILE A 1 -8.17 9.66 -29.22
C ILE A 1 -8.85 9.73 -27.88
N ASP A 2 -10.09 9.27 -27.80
CA ASP A 2 -10.86 9.26 -26.55
C ASP A 2 -10.71 7.87 -25.93
N ILE A 3 -10.12 7.79 -24.75
CA ILE A 3 -9.88 6.53 -24.04
C ILE A 3 -10.80 6.54 -22.84
N ALA A 4 -11.68 5.53 -22.75
CA ALA A 4 -12.56 5.38 -21.60
C ALA A 4 -11.73 5.18 -20.32
N SER A 5 -12.13 5.84 -19.23
CA SER A 5 -11.44 5.74 -17.93
C SER A 5 -11.28 4.28 -17.48
N SER A 6 -12.30 3.44 -17.73
CA SER A 6 -12.26 2.00 -17.41
C SER A 6 -11.13 1.24 -18.09
N THR A 7 -10.67 1.70 -19.26
CA THR A 7 -9.53 1.10 -19.98
C THR A 7 -8.22 1.45 -19.28
N ILE A 8 -8.07 2.70 -18.83
CA ILE A 8 -6.90 3.16 -18.08
C ILE A 8 -6.84 2.46 -16.72
N ASP A 9 -7.96 2.38 -16.02
CA ASP A 9 -8.08 1.66 -14.74
C ASP A 9 -7.72 0.18 -14.90
N GLY A 10 -8.18 -0.44 -15.99
CA GLY A 10 -7.85 -1.83 -16.33
C GLY A 10 -6.37 -2.05 -16.60
N TRP A 11 -5.69 -1.12 -17.28
CA TRP A 11 -4.24 -1.19 -17.50
C TRP A 11 -3.45 -0.98 -16.21
N ALA A 12 -3.90 -0.07 -15.36
CA ALA A 12 -3.31 0.15 -14.05
C ALA A 12 -3.42 -1.12 -13.19
N ALA A 13 -4.59 -1.75 -13.13
CA ALA A 13 -4.80 -2.99 -12.38
C ALA A 13 -3.88 -4.13 -12.85
N GLN A 14 -3.78 -4.35 -14.17
CA GLN A 14 -2.89 -5.37 -14.74
C GLN A 14 -1.41 -5.10 -14.44
N SER A 15 -1.01 -3.83 -14.47
CA SER A 15 0.36 -3.43 -14.11
C SER A 15 0.64 -3.72 -12.63
N MET A 16 -0.34 -3.47 -11.74
CA MET A 16 -0.22 -3.78 -10.31
C MET A 16 -0.11 -5.29 -10.05
N ASP A 17 -0.85 -6.12 -10.80
CA ASP A 17 -0.73 -7.59 -10.70
C ASP A 17 0.68 -8.08 -11.10
N ALA A 18 1.26 -7.49 -12.16
CA ALA A 18 2.63 -7.79 -12.57
C ALA A 18 3.68 -7.34 -11.52
N LEU A 19 3.42 -6.26 -10.78
CA LEU A 19 4.29 -5.76 -9.70
C LEU A 19 4.13 -6.53 -8.38
N LYS A 20 3.03 -7.26 -8.19
CA LYS A 20 2.73 -8.03 -6.98
C LYS A 20 3.86 -8.97 -6.51
N PRO A 21 4.52 -9.78 -7.36
CA PRO A 21 5.64 -10.62 -6.90
C PRO A 21 6.83 -9.80 -6.39
N LEU A 22 7.12 -8.64 -7.00
CA LEU A 22 8.18 -7.74 -6.52
C LEU A 22 7.84 -7.17 -5.15
N TYR A 23 6.58 -6.78 -4.94
CA TYR A 23 6.11 -6.33 -3.64
C TYR A 23 6.24 -7.42 -2.57
N GLN A 24 5.85 -8.66 -2.88
CA GLN A 24 6.01 -9.79 -1.96
C GLN A 24 7.47 -10.05 -1.59
N LYS A 25 8.39 -9.92 -2.56
CA LYS A 25 9.82 -10.02 -2.30
C LYS A 25 10.31 -8.89 -1.39
N LEU A 26 9.92 -7.64 -1.65
CA LEU A 26 10.24 -6.49 -0.80
C LEU A 26 9.76 -6.69 0.65
N VAL A 27 8.56 -7.25 0.82
CA VAL A 27 8.02 -7.59 2.15
C VAL A 27 8.93 -8.59 2.87
N MET A 28 9.39 -9.64 2.19
CA MET A 28 10.33 -10.62 2.78
C MET A 28 11.65 -9.96 3.14
N ASP A 29 12.18 -9.08 2.30
CA ASP A 29 13.46 -8.42 2.54
C ASP A 29 13.39 -7.48 3.74
N ILE A 30 12.35 -6.64 3.83
CA ILE A 30 12.11 -5.76 4.99
C ILE A 30 11.98 -6.57 6.29
N LYS A 31 11.30 -7.72 6.28
CA LYS A 31 11.16 -8.58 7.47
C LYS A 31 12.48 -9.17 7.97
N ASN A 32 13.47 -9.30 7.10
CA ASN A 32 14.80 -9.83 7.45
C ASN A 32 15.74 -8.74 7.98
N GLU A 33 15.32 -7.47 7.99
CA GLU A 33 16.14 -6.37 8.48
C GLU A 33 16.17 -6.34 10.02
N GLY A 34 17.37 -6.14 10.58
CA GLY A 34 17.55 -6.09 12.03
C GLY A 34 17.09 -4.78 12.69
N TYR A 35 16.83 -3.73 11.91
CA TYR A 35 16.38 -2.43 12.40
C TYR A 35 15.43 -1.76 11.40
N LEU A 36 14.24 -1.39 11.88
CA LEU A 36 13.20 -0.75 11.10
C LEU A 36 12.70 0.51 11.81
N GLN A 37 12.52 1.57 11.04
CA GLN A 37 11.79 2.77 11.42
C GLN A 37 10.38 2.66 10.86
N VAL A 38 9.37 2.77 11.73
CA VAL A 38 7.97 2.59 11.33
C VAL A 38 7.18 3.85 11.66
N ASP A 39 6.48 4.39 10.67
CA ASP A 39 5.59 5.55 10.81
C ASP A 39 4.15 5.21 10.40
N GLU A 40 3.17 5.75 11.12
CA GLU A 40 1.73 5.61 10.87
C GLU A 40 1.17 6.94 10.35
N THR A 41 0.74 6.98 9.10
CA THR A 41 0.06 8.14 8.51
C THR A 41 -1.39 7.80 8.19
N THR A 42 -2.33 8.61 8.67
CA THR A 42 -3.75 8.43 8.36
C THR A 42 -4.14 9.08 7.04
N ILE A 43 -5.07 8.46 6.31
CA ILE A 43 -5.56 8.94 5.01
C ILE A 43 -7.08 8.78 4.92
N LYS A 44 -7.75 9.73 4.27
CA LYS A 44 -9.17 9.62 3.94
C LYS A 44 -9.31 8.82 2.64
N VAL A 45 -9.93 7.66 2.71
CA VAL A 45 -10.15 6.77 1.56
C VAL A 45 -11.62 6.80 1.18
N LEU A 46 -11.91 6.91 -0.11
CA LEU A 46 -13.27 6.88 -0.64
C LEU A 46 -13.83 5.46 -0.51
N ASP A 47 -15.06 5.34 -0.01
CA ASP A 47 -15.76 4.06 0.15
C ASP A 47 -16.81 3.91 -0.96
N GLU A 48 -16.64 2.91 -1.84
CA GLU A 48 -17.62 2.61 -2.90
C GLU A 48 -19.01 2.29 -2.35
N LYS A 49 -19.10 1.74 -1.12
CA LYS A 49 -20.38 1.37 -0.50
C LYS A 49 -21.11 2.56 0.10
N LYS A 50 -20.44 3.69 0.30
CA LYS A 50 -21.02 4.89 0.92
C LYS A 50 -20.68 6.11 0.10
N LYS A 51 -21.59 6.45 -0.82
CA LYS A 51 -21.52 7.69 -1.61
C LYS A 51 -21.27 8.90 -0.70
N ASP A 52 -20.25 9.70 -1.05
CA ASP A 52 -19.79 10.91 -0.36
C ASP A 52 -19.26 10.73 1.07
N LYS A 53 -18.99 9.49 1.51
CA LYS A 53 -18.32 9.24 2.80
C LYS A 53 -16.94 8.66 2.56
N THR A 54 -16.01 9.10 3.39
CA THR A 54 -14.66 8.53 3.47
C THR A 54 -14.55 7.69 4.73
N HIS A 55 -13.80 6.60 4.67
CA HIS A 55 -13.30 5.95 5.87
C HIS A 55 -11.87 6.36 6.15
N LEU A 56 -11.49 6.24 7.42
CA LEU A 56 -10.13 6.49 7.86
C LEU A 56 -9.29 5.26 7.56
N GLY A 57 -8.38 5.38 6.58
CA GLY A 57 -7.36 4.40 6.28
C GLY A 57 -6.05 4.72 7.00
N TYR A 58 -5.22 3.71 7.14
CA TYR A 58 -3.92 3.78 7.81
C TYR A 58 -2.84 3.33 6.84
N TYR A 59 -1.83 4.17 6.65
CA TYR A 59 -0.67 3.89 5.82
C TYR A 59 0.55 3.74 6.71
N TRP A 60 1.12 2.55 6.70
CA TRP A 60 2.32 2.20 7.47
C TRP A 60 3.52 2.27 6.56
N VAL A 61 4.52 3.05 6.98
CA VAL A 61 5.78 3.17 6.27
C VAL A 61 6.84 2.43 7.07
N TYR A 62 7.47 1.42 6.47
CA TYR A 62 8.63 0.74 7.05
C TYR A 62 9.87 1.19 6.30
N HIS A 63 10.83 1.74 7.02
CA HIS A 63 12.09 2.20 6.48
C HIS A 63 13.23 1.46 7.16
N ALA A 64 14.03 0.74 6.38
CA ALA A 64 15.27 0.12 6.82
C ALA A 64 16.43 1.05 6.42
N PRO A 65 16.94 1.92 7.30
CA PRO A 65 17.93 2.93 6.91
C PRO A 65 19.27 2.32 6.50
N ILE A 66 19.60 1.12 6.99
CA ILE A 66 20.86 0.44 6.69
C ILE A 66 20.86 -0.07 5.25
N SER A 67 19.82 -0.82 4.85
CA SER A 67 19.66 -1.35 3.50
C SER A 67 18.99 -0.37 2.53
N LYS A 68 18.52 0.77 3.03
CA LYS A 68 17.81 1.83 2.29
C LYS A 68 16.52 1.33 1.63
N LEU A 69 15.87 0.36 2.25
CA LEU A 69 14.58 -0.16 1.80
C LEU A 69 13.44 0.67 2.41
N VAL A 70 12.43 0.97 1.60
CA VAL A 70 11.19 1.61 2.04
C VAL A 70 10.03 0.76 1.53
N MET A 71 9.15 0.37 2.44
CA MET A 71 7.95 -0.40 2.14
C MET A 71 6.72 0.30 2.70
N PHE A 72 5.67 0.30 1.89
CA PHE A 72 4.40 0.88 2.25
C PHE A 72 3.34 -0.21 2.41
N ASN A 73 2.59 -0.13 3.50
CA ASN A 73 1.50 -1.06 3.80
C ASN A 73 0.23 -0.28 4.13
N TYR A 74 -0.81 -0.47 3.33
CA TYR A 74 -2.11 0.11 3.59
C TYR A 74 -2.98 -0.85 4.40
N SER A 75 -3.62 -0.34 5.45
CA SER A 75 -4.62 -1.06 6.22
C SER A 75 -5.91 -0.23 6.33
N PRO A 76 -7.10 -0.82 6.11
CA PRO A 76 -8.38 -0.13 6.26
C PRO A 76 -8.75 0.16 7.71
N THR A 77 -8.08 -0.47 8.69
CA THR A 77 -8.31 -0.26 10.13
C THR A 77 -6.98 -0.19 10.87
N ARG A 78 -6.94 0.51 12.01
CA ARG A 78 -5.71 0.64 12.81
C ARG A 78 -5.22 -0.68 13.38
N SER A 79 -6.15 -1.55 13.77
CA SER A 79 -5.88 -2.85 14.40
C SER A 79 -5.64 -3.97 13.40
N GLY A 80 -5.84 -3.75 12.10
CA GLY A 80 -5.68 -4.77 11.07
C GLY A 80 -4.22 -4.94 10.68
N SER A 81 -3.62 -6.07 11.06
CA SER A 81 -2.30 -6.60 10.63
C SER A 81 -1.27 -5.57 10.12
N ALA A 82 -1.15 -4.48 10.85
CA ALA A 82 -0.12 -3.45 10.69
C ALA A 82 1.23 -3.92 11.23
N ALA A 83 1.26 -5.09 11.88
CA ALA A 83 2.48 -5.81 12.14
C ALA A 83 2.69 -6.77 10.97
N LEU A 84 3.78 -6.53 10.24
CA LEU A 84 4.42 -7.55 9.41
C LEU A 84 4.64 -8.84 10.21
#